data_AF-A0A381ZEA9-F1
#
_entry.id   AF-A0A381ZEA9-F1
#
_cell.length_a   1.000
_cell.length_b   1.000
_cell.length_c   1.000
_cell.angle_alpha   90.00
_cell.angle_beta   90.00
_cell.angle_gamma   90.00
#
_symmetry.space_group_name_H-M   'P 1'
#
loop_
_entity.id
_entity.type
_entity.pdbx_description
1 polymer ?
#
loop_
_entity_poly.entity_id
_entity_poly.type
_entity_poly.pdbx_seq_one_letter_code
_entity_poly.pdbx_strand_id
1 'polypeptide(L)'
;VNVDLRIDYNTELWKQFVIASGAYRTKNTESFVDKRFYHLRAMRDIKGIVSGEGFYQRSEDPYRLLKQRSLAGIGIRVAPRTDWRLGASLMHETQRSTTQTREKAWRANLYAHFRRGIAENIDFLATAYLQPRLDGSVRDHLATFQSSLQFAVNQRLVINVSIEYDHDETPPQSASRDELSWGTDFSLRF
;
A
#
# COMPACT_ATOMS: atom_id res chain seq x y z
N VAL A 1 10.92 -13.58 7.30
CA VAL A 1 11.78 -12.51 6.74
C VAL A 1 11.04 -11.88 5.58
N ASN A 2 10.83 -10.56 5.60
CA ASN A 2 10.29 -9.82 4.46
C ASN A 2 11.47 -9.23 3.66
N VAL A 3 11.41 -9.33 2.35
CA VAL A 3 12.39 -8.76 1.43
C VAL A 3 11.64 -7.88 0.45
N ASP A 4 12.00 -6.60 0.42
CA ASP A 4 11.38 -5.60 -0.43
C ASP A 4 12.42 -5.00 -1.39
N LEU A 5 12.08 -5.01 -2.68
CA LEU A 5 12.84 -4.34 -3.73
C LEU A 5 11.99 -3.19 -4.28
N ARG A 6 12.54 -1.99 -4.27
CA ARG A 6 11.93 -0.80 -4.86
C ARG A 6 12.86 -0.17 -5.89
N ILE A 7 12.31 0.16 -7.05
CA ILE A 7 13.00 0.86 -8.13
C ILE A 7 12.18 2.11 -8.46
N ASP A 8 12.83 3.27 -8.44
CA ASP A 8 12.24 4.57 -8.77
C ASP A 8 12.83 5.12 -10.07
N TYR A 9 11.99 5.62 -10.96
CA TYR A 9 12.37 6.35 -12.16
C TYR A 9 11.64 7.70 -12.19
N ASN A 10 12.38 8.78 -11.95
CA ASN A 10 11.83 10.12 -11.77
C ASN A 10 12.46 11.10 -12.78
N THR A 11 11.61 11.87 -13.44
CA THR A 11 11.93 13.02 -14.29
C THR A 11 11.22 14.27 -13.75
N GLU A 12 11.38 15.42 -14.40
CA GLU A 12 10.70 16.66 -13.98
C GLU A 12 9.16 16.53 -13.98
N LEU A 13 8.61 15.81 -14.96
CA LEU A 13 7.16 15.68 -15.15
C LEU A 13 6.59 14.33 -14.71
N TRP A 14 7.42 13.28 -14.67
CA TRP A 14 6.98 11.92 -14.37
C TRP A 14 7.69 11.35 -13.17
N LYS A 15 6.94 10.72 -12.26
CA LYS A 15 7.47 10.00 -11.12
C LYS A 15 6.90 8.59 -11.14
N GLN A 16 7.76 7.59 -11.27
CA GLN A 16 7.35 6.20 -11.44
C GLN A 16 8.10 5.32 -10.45
N PHE A 17 7.42 4.32 -9.90
CA PHE A 17 8.10 3.33 -9.09
C PHE A 17 7.46 1.95 -9.23
N VAL A 18 8.30 0.95 -9.03
CA VAL A 18 7.90 -0.45 -8.93
C VAL A 18 8.41 -1.00 -7.61
N ILE A 19 7.54 -1.70 -6.89
CA ILE A 19 7.85 -2.45 -5.68
C ILE A 19 7.56 -3.92 -5.96
N ALA A 20 8.50 -4.78 -5.59
CA ALA A 20 8.33 -6.22 -5.50
C ALA A 20 8.75 -6.66 -4.11
N SER A 21 7.90 -7.41 -3.42
CA SER A 21 8.14 -7.86 -2.05
C SER A 21 7.76 -9.32 -1.85
N GLY A 22 8.49 -9.99 -0.97
CA GLY A 22 8.33 -11.39 -0.64
C GLY A 22 8.49 -11.63 0.86
N ALA A 23 7.49 -12.27 1.47
CA ALA A 23 7.56 -12.74 2.84
C ALA A 23 7.93 -14.23 2.86
N TYR A 24 9.00 -14.60 3.54
CA TYR A 24 9.43 -15.98 3.74
C TYR A 24 9.18 -16.38 5.20
N ARG A 25 8.49 -17.50 5.41
CA ARG A 25 8.40 -18.15 6.71
C ARG A 25 9.08 -19.52 6.64
N THR A 26 9.80 -19.85 7.70
CA THR A 26 10.42 -21.17 7.87
C THR A 26 9.60 -21.94 8.89
N LYS A 27 9.13 -23.13 8.51
CA LYS A 27 8.49 -24.08 9.44
C LYS A 27 9.17 -25.44 9.26
N ASN A 28 9.70 -26.01 10.34
CA ASN A 28 10.34 -27.33 10.34
C ASN A 28 11.39 -27.54 9.24
N THR A 29 12.36 -26.62 9.10
CA THR A 29 13.50 -26.73 8.16
C THR A 29 13.16 -26.59 6.67
N GLU A 30 11.89 -26.40 6.30
CA GLU A 30 11.48 -26.05 4.95
C GLU A 30 11.12 -24.55 4.87
N SER A 31 11.72 -23.85 3.90
CA SER A 31 11.44 -22.44 3.62
C SER A 31 10.36 -22.32 2.56
N PHE A 32 9.24 -21.67 2.89
CA PHE A 32 8.16 -21.43 1.95
C PHE A 32 7.98 -19.93 1.70
N VAL A 33 7.72 -19.57 0.44
CA VAL A 33 7.28 -18.22 0.08
C VAL A 33 5.85 -18.07 0.57
N ASP A 34 5.67 -17.25 1.60
CA ASP A 34 4.42 -17.06 2.32
C ASP A 34 3.60 -15.94 1.69
N LYS A 35 4.19 -14.81 1.30
CA LYS A 35 3.44 -13.72 0.63
C LYS A 35 4.22 -13.13 -0.52
N ARG A 36 3.51 -12.72 -1.58
CA ARG A 36 4.08 -11.98 -2.71
C ARG A 36 3.30 -10.71 -2.96
N PHE A 37 3.99 -9.60 -3.16
CA PHE A 37 3.34 -8.34 -3.48
C PHE A 37 4.11 -7.57 -4.55
N TYR A 38 3.37 -7.06 -5.51
CA TYR A 38 3.84 -6.25 -6.61
C TYR A 38 3.02 -4.97 -6.68
N HIS A 39 3.66 -3.82 -6.82
CA HIS A 39 3.00 -2.54 -6.97
C HIS A 39 3.73 -1.68 -7.98
N LEU A 40 3.03 -1.24 -9.02
CA LEU A 40 3.51 -0.29 -10.01
C LEU A 40 2.69 0.98 -9.88
N ARG A 41 3.35 2.14 -9.86
CA ARG A 41 2.67 3.43 -9.83
C ARG A 41 3.40 4.44 -10.70
N ALA A 42 2.64 5.18 -11.48
CA ALA A 42 3.10 6.30 -12.28
C ALA A 42 2.30 7.55 -11.90
N MET A 43 2.99 8.67 -11.74
CA MET A 43 2.42 9.97 -11.46
C MET A 43 2.96 10.97 -12.48
N ARG A 44 2.09 11.80 -13.03
CA ARG A 44 2.44 12.89 -13.95
C ARG A 44 2.04 14.21 -13.33
N ASP A 45 2.98 15.13 -13.17
CA ASP A 45 2.68 16.48 -12.73
C ASP A 45 1.91 17.23 -13.84
N ILE A 46 0.73 17.75 -13.51
CA ILE A 46 -0.17 18.42 -14.47
C ILE A 46 0.00 19.93 -14.36
N LYS A 47 -0.25 20.48 -13.16
CA LYS A 47 -0.10 21.91 -12.90
C LYS A 47 -0.03 22.19 -11.40
N GLY A 48 0.98 22.96 -10.99
CA GLY A 48 1.14 23.41 -9.60
C GLY A 48 1.12 22.24 -8.63
N ILE A 49 0.08 22.16 -7.81
CA ILE A 49 -0.09 21.14 -6.76
C ILE A 49 -0.78 19.86 -7.24
N VAL A 50 -1.21 19.77 -8.50
CA VAL A 50 -2.02 18.66 -9.03
C VAL A 50 -1.20 17.73 -9.93
N SER A 51 -1.30 16.43 -9.67
CA SER A 51 -0.71 15.35 -10.46
C SER A 51 -1.80 14.34 -10.85
N GLY A 52 -1.72 13.78 -12.05
CA GLY A 52 -2.47 12.58 -12.42
C GLY A 52 -1.72 11.33 -11.98
N GLU A 53 -2.43 10.28 -11.58
CA GLU A 53 -1.80 9.02 -11.15
C GLU A 53 -2.49 7.80 -11.76
N GLY A 54 -1.69 6.76 -11.98
CA GLY A 54 -2.14 5.44 -12.37
C GLY A 54 -1.34 4.39 -11.61
N PHE A 55 -2.00 3.31 -11.19
CA PHE A 55 -1.36 2.25 -10.42
C PHE A 55 -1.94 0.88 -10.73
N TYR A 56 -1.09 -0.13 -10.57
CA TYR A 56 -1.45 -1.53 -10.60
C TYR A 56 -0.80 -2.22 -9.41
N GLN A 57 -1.56 -3.03 -8.69
CA GLN A 57 -1.05 -3.79 -7.56
C GLN A 57 -1.58 -5.21 -7.62
N ARG A 58 -0.74 -6.16 -7.22
CA ARG A 58 -1.08 -7.57 -7.07
C ARG A 58 -0.47 -8.10 -5.78
N SER A 59 -1.32 -8.63 -4.90
CA SER A 59 -0.93 -9.30 -3.68
C SER A 59 -1.40 -10.74 -3.68
N GLU A 60 -0.57 -11.63 -3.18
CA GLU A 60 -0.88 -13.05 -3.01
C GLU A 60 -0.52 -13.48 -1.60
N ASP A 61 -1.51 -14.06 -0.92
CA ASP A 61 -1.39 -14.59 0.44
C ASP A 61 -2.12 -15.95 0.48
N PRO A 62 -1.38 -17.07 0.45
CA PRO A 62 -1.92 -18.42 0.42
C PRO A 62 -2.55 -18.86 1.75
N TYR A 63 -2.37 -18.09 2.84
CA TYR A 63 -2.95 -18.41 4.15
C TYR A 63 -4.16 -17.54 4.50
N ARG A 64 -4.40 -16.45 3.76
CA ARG A 64 -5.66 -15.70 3.83
C ARG A 64 -6.73 -16.34 2.93
N LEU A 65 -8.00 -16.14 3.28
CA LEU A 65 -9.17 -16.59 2.49
C LEU A 65 -9.15 -16.04 1.06
N LEU A 66 -8.51 -14.88 0.87
CA LEU A 66 -8.20 -14.28 -0.40
C LEU A 66 -6.79 -14.70 -0.85
N LYS A 67 -6.74 -15.74 -1.67
CA LYS A 67 -5.49 -16.28 -2.24
C LYS A 67 -4.74 -15.26 -3.09
N GLN A 68 -5.47 -14.42 -3.80
CA GLN A 68 -4.92 -13.40 -4.69
C GLN A 68 -5.86 -12.21 -4.80
N ARG A 69 -5.29 -11.00 -4.74
CA ARG A 69 -5.98 -9.74 -4.98
C ARG A 69 -5.16 -8.93 -6.00
N SER A 70 -5.81 -8.45 -7.04
CA SER A 70 -5.22 -7.56 -8.04
C SER A 70 -6.11 -6.33 -8.18
N LEU A 71 -5.51 -5.15 -8.21
CA LEU A 71 -6.20 -3.89 -8.38
C LEU A 71 -5.49 -3.02 -9.40
N ALA A 72 -6.25 -2.27 -10.18
CA ALA A 72 -5.76 -1.30 -11.14
C ALA A 72 -6.58 -0.04 -11.00
N GLY A 73 -5.94 1.12 -10.93
CA GLY A 73 -6.65 2.37 -10.70
C GLY A 73 -6.00 3.56 -11.38
N ILE A 74 -6.82 4.57 -11.59
CA ILE A 74 -6.42 5.89 -12.11
C ILE A 74 -7.05 6.97 -11.24
N GLY A 75 -6.37 8.10 -11.09
CA GLY A 75 -6.82 9.15 -10.21
C GLY A 75 -6.05 10.44 -10.32
N ILE A 76 -6.32 11.30 -9.34
CA ILE A 76 -5.66 12.58 -9.16
C ILE A 76 -5.08 12.66 -7.76
N ARG A 77 -3.95 13.34 -7.65
CA ARG A 77 -3.31 13.70 -6.40
C ARG A 77 -3.15 15.21 -6.32
N VAL A 78 -3.44 15.77 -5.15
CA VAL A 78 -3.22 17.17 -4.82
C VAL A 78 -2.25 17.25 -3.64
N ALA A 79 -1.22 18.07 -3.76
CA ALA A 79 -0.24 18.34 -2.71
C ALA A 79 -0.37 19.81 -2.25
N PRO A 80 -1.41 20.15 -1.46
CA PRO A 80 -1.69 21.55 -1.11
C PRO A 80 -0.61 22.18 -0.22
N ARG A 81 0.19 21.35 0.45
CA ARG A 81 1.35 21.72 1.25
C ARG A 81 2.47 20.70 1.01
N THR A 82 3.70 21.03 1.39
CA THR A 82 4.86 20.14 1.30
C THR A 82 4.65 18.81 2.04
N ASP A 83 3.94 18.89 3.16
CA ASP A 83 3.77 17.81 4.13
C ASP A 83 2.55 16.94 3.81
N TRP A 84 1.59 17.46 3.05
CA TRP A 84 0.31 16.82 2.78
C TRP A 84 0.17 16.41 1.32
N ARG A 85 -0.30 15.19 1.09
CA ARG A 85 -0.71 14.68 -0.23
C ARG A 85 -2.06 14.01 -0.09
N LEU A 86 -3.05 14.52 -0.80
CA LEU A 86 -4.39 13.98 -0.86
C LEU A 86 -4.60 13.37 -2.24
N GLY A 87 -5.28 12.22 -2.33
CA GLY A 87 -5.61 11.67 -3.64
C GLY A 87 -6.94 10.97 -3.66
N ALA A 88 -7.50 10.92 -4.86
CA ALA A 88 -8.76 10.27 -5.15
C ALA A 88 -8.60 9.52 -6.48
N SER A 89 -9.02 8.27 -6.48
CA SER A 89 -8.88 7.38 -7.63
C SER A 89 -10.08 6.45 -7.76
N LEU A 90 -10.33 6.03 -9.00
CA LEU A 90 -11.24 4.93 -9.30
C LEU A 90 -10.38 3.70 -9.57
N MET A 91 -10.74 2.57 -8.97
CA MET A 91 -10.00 1.33 -9.16
C MET A 91 -10.93 0.15 -9.43
N HIS A 92 -10.46 -0.75 -10.28
CA HIS A 92 -11.06 -2.04 -10.52
C HIS A 92 -10.25 -3.11 -9.80
N GLU A 93 -10.93 -3.87 -8.96
CA GLU A 93 -10.40 -4.93 -8.14
C GLU A 93 -10.82 -6.29 -8.69
N THR A 94 -9.93 -7.26 -8.60
CA THR A 94 -10.20 -8.67 -8.86
C THR A 94 -9.62 -9.48 -7.72
N GLN A 95 -10.48 -10.24 -7.05
CA GLN A 95 -10.10 -11.14 -5.97
C GLN A 95 -10.33 -12.58 -6.39
N ARG A 96 -9.45 -13.48 -5.95
CA ARG A 96 -9.59 -14.93 -6.12
C ARG A 96 -9.48 -15.59 -4.76
N SER A 97 -10.54 -16.28 -4.35
CA SER A 97 -10.55 -17.04 -3.11
C SER A 97 -9.92 -18.43 -3.28
N THR A 98 -9.59 -19.08 -2.16
CA THR A 98 -9.11 -20.47 -2.10
C THR A 98 -10.11 -21.46 -2.71
N THR A 99 -11.41 -21.15 -2.70
CA THR A 99 -12.48 -21.92 -3.39
C THR A 99 -12.57 -21.66 -4.90
N GLN A 100 -11.61 -20.92 -5.47
CA GLN A 100 -11.55 -20.51 -6.87
C GLN A 100 -12.65 -19.55 -7.36
N THR A 101 -13.51 -19.06 -6.47
CA THR A 101 -14.44 -17.97 -6.81
C THR A 101 -13.66 -16.71 -7.16
N ARG A 102 -14.01 -16.10 -8.29
CA ARG A 102 -13.44 -14.84 -8.76
C ARG A 102 -14.47 -13.74 -8.54
N GLU A 103 -14.15 -12.80 -7.68
CA GLU A 103 -14.94 -11.59 -7.48
C GLU A 103 -14.28 -10.41 -8.18
N LYS A 104 -15.10 -9.51 -8.71
CA LYS A 104 -14.66 -8.24 -9.26
C LYS A 104 -15.45 -7.13 -8.58
N ALA A 105 -14.79 -6.01 -8.33
CA ALA A 105 -15.42 -4.86 -7.71
C ALA A 105 -14.84 -3.58 -8.30
N TRP A 106 -15.69 -2.57 -8.45
CA TRP A 106 -15.27 -1.18 -8.65
C TRP A 106 -15.26 -0.49 -7.30
N ARG A 107 -14.15 0.16 -6.97
CA ARG A 107 -13.99 0.89 -5.72
C ARG A 107 -13.51 2.30 -6.01
N ALA A 108 -13.96 3.26 -5.21
CA ALA A 108 -13.22 4.50 -5.08
C ALA A 108 -12.06 4.26 -4.11
N ASN A 109 -10.99 5.04 -4.23
CA ASN A 109 -9.88 5.03 -3.29
C ASN A 109 -9.48 6.46 -2.98
N LEU A 110 -9.77 6.87 -1.76
CA LEU A 110 -9.44 8.17 -1.19
C LEU A 110 -8.27 7.97 -0.23
N TYR A 111 -7.24 8.80 -0.34
CA TYR A 111 -6.14 8.76 0.61
C TYR A 111 -5.66 10.13 1.05
N ALA A 112 -5.17 10.17 2.28
CA ALA A 112 -4.49 11.31 2.85
C ALA A 112 -3.15 10.84 3.41
N HIS A 113 -2.08 11.43 2.90
CA HIS A 113 -0.72 11.15 3.33
C HIS A 113 -0.10 12.41 3.94
N PHE A 114 0.50 12.24 5.10
CA PHE A 114 1.18 13.26 5.86
C PHE A 114 2.62 12.83 6.13
N ARG A 115 3.57 13.73 5.92
CA ARG A 115 4.98 13.55 6.28
C ARG A 115 5.50 14.82 6.95
N ARG A 116 6.14 14.67 8.11
CA ARG A 116 6.78 15.78 8.82
C ARG A 116 8.07 15.34 9.50
N GLY A 117 9.14 16.11 9.31
CA GLY A 117 10.36 15.97 10.10
C GLY A 117 10.10 16.40 11.54
N ILE A 118 10.30 15.49 12.50
CA ILE A 118 10.14 15.76 13.93
C ILE A 118 11.48 15.96 14.64
N ALA A 119 12.57 15.51 14.04
CA ALA A 119 13.95 15.79 14.42
C ALA A 119 14.86 15.76 13.18
N GLU A 120 16.14 16.11 13.34
CA GLU A 120 17.11 16.23 12.23
C GLU A 120 17.22 14.94 11.38
N ASN A 121 17.06 13.77 12.00
CA ASN A 121 17.17 12.46 11.37
C ASN A 121 15.92 11.59 11.55
N ILE A 122 14.78 12.19 11.95
CA ILE A 122 13.53 11.46 12.21
C ILE A 122 12.38 12.11 11.45
N ASP A 123 11.80 11.33 10.53
CA ASP A 123 10.56 11.67 9.82
C ASP A 123 9.40 10.87 10.42
N PHE A 124 8.29 11.56 10.68
CA PHE A 124 7.00 10.95 10.95
C PHE A 124 6.17 10.89 9.66
N LEU A 125 5.64 9.71 9.36
CA LEU A 125 4.76 9.48 8.23
C LEU A 125 3.42 8.90 8.72
N ALA A 126 2.33 9.34 8.12
CA ALA A 126 1.01 8.76 8.30
C ALA A 126 0.25 8.73 6.99
N THR A 127 -0.45 7.64 6.72
CA THR A 127 -1.32 7.50 5.55
C THR A 127 -2.63 6.88 5.96
N ALA A 128 -3.74 7.50 5.56
CA ALA A 128 -5.07 6.95 5.71
C ALA A 128 -5.66 6.67 4.33
N TYR A 129 -6.31 5.52 4.17
CA TYR A 129 -7.03 5.10 2.98
C TYR A 129 -8.48 4.80 3.34
N LEU A 130 -9.40 5.18 2.44
CA LEU A 130 -10.80 4.78 2.47
C LEU A 130 -11.21 4.33 1.07
N GLN A 131 -11.67 3.08 0.98
CA GLN A 131 -11.91 2.38 -0.28
C GLN A 131 -13.34 1.81 -0.37
N PRO A 132 -14.37 2.67 -0.50
CA PRO A 132 -15.74 2.22 -0.59
C PRO A 132 -15.99 1.51 -1.93
N ARG A 133 -16.80 0.47 -1.88
CA ARG A 133 -17.29 -0.22 -3.08
C ARG A 133 -18.36 0.62 -3.78
N LEU A 134 -18.28 0.67 -5.10
CA LEU A 134 -19.18 1.45 -5.96
C LEU A 134 -20.22 0.57 -6.64
N ASP A 135 -19.94 -0.74 -6.79
CA ASP A 135 -20.79 -1.69 -7.50
C ASP A 135 -21.47 -2.72 -6.57
N GLY A 136 -21.92 -2.27 -5.39
CA GLY A 136 -22.55 -3.14 -4.39
C GLY A 136 -23.24 -2.38 -3.26
N SER A 137 -23.29 -2.99 -2.08
CA SER A 137 -23.86 -2.35 -0.87
C SER A 137 -23.06 -1.12 -0.49
N VAL A 138 -23.76 -0.02 -0.18
CA VAL A 138 -23.17 1.27 0.27
C VAL A 138 -22.33 1.12 1.55
N ARG A 139 -22.49 0.00 2.27
CA ARG A 139 -21.77 -0.28 3.52
C ARG A 139 -20.42 -1.01 3.30
N ASP A 140 -20.17 -1.62 2.14
CA ASP A 140 -18.90 -2.30 1.86
C ASP A 140 -17.79 -1.27 1.64
N HIS A 141 -16.86 -1.20 2.60
CA HIS A 141 -15.70 -0.34 2.53
C HIS A 141 -14.51 -0.96 3.25
N LEU A 142 -13.32 -0.63 2.74
CA LEU A 142 -12.06 -0.91 3.42
C LEU A 142 -11.48 0.40 3.92
N ALA A 143 -10.95 0.41 5.13
CA ALA A 143 -10.18 1.51 5.66
C ALA A 143 -8.83 1.00 6.15
N THR A 144 -7.76 1.72 5.81
CA THR A 144 -6.40 1.38 6.25
C THR A 144 -5.76 2.63 6.81
N PHE A 145 -5.15 2.51 7.98
CA PHE A 145 -4.34 3.55 8.59
C PHE A 145 -2.93 3.02 8.82
N GLN A 146 -1.94 3.69 8.24
CA GLN A 146 -0.53 3.38 8.37
C GLN A 146 0.17 4.55 9.05
N SER A 147 1.04 4.27 10.02
CA SER A 147 1.92 5.26 10.62
C SER A 147 3.32 4.70 10.75
N SER A 148 4.34 5.53 10.51
CA SER A 148 5.71 5.11 10.70
C SER A 148 6.65 6.23 11.14
N LEU A 149 7.71 5.82 11.84
CA LEU A 149 8.86 6.64 12.17
C LEU A 149 10.05 6.15 11.35
N GLN A 150 10.60 7.03 10.52
CA GLN A 150 11.80 6.77 9.72
C GLN A 150 13.01 7.44 10.36
N PHE A 151 13.97 6.62 10.77
CA PHE A 151 15.25 7.03 11.33
C PHE A 151 16.32 6.95 10.24
N ALA A 152 16.81 8.10 9.79
CA ALA A 152 17.96 8.18 8.90
C ALA A 152 19.25 7.96 9.71
N VAL A 153 19.75 6.72 9.73
CA VAL A 153 20.96 6.38 10.49
C VAL A 153 22.20 6.96 9.80
N ASN A 154 22.26 6.84 8.47
CA ASN A 154 23.26 7.48 7.63
C ASN A 154 22.71 7.59 6.19
N GLN A 155 23.55 8.05 5.25
CA GLN A 155 23.14 8.22 3.84
C GLN A 155 22.67 6.91 3.16
N ARG A 156 23.09 5.75 3.67
CA ARG A 156 22.80 4.43 3.10
C ARG A 156 21.74 3.65 3.87
N LEU A 157 21.63 3.83 5.18
CA LEU A 157 20.75 3.04 6.04
C LEU A 157 19.63 3.89 6.64
N VAL A 158 18.39 3.45 6.41
CA VAL A 158 17.19 3.99 7.05
C VAL A 158 16.47 2.85 7.78
N ILE A 159 16.09 3.11 9.03
CA ILE A 159 15.28 2.18 9.84
C ILE A 159 13.86 2.75 9.87
N ASN A 160 12.86 1.95 9.53
CA ASN A 160 11.46 2.32 9.54
C ASN A 160 10.72 1.48 10.58
N VAL A 161 10.12 2.12 11.59
CA VAL A 161 9.25 1.45 12.56
C VAL A 161 7.82 1.80 12.19
N SER A 162 7.00 0.80 11.90
CA SER A 162 5.66 0.98 11.33
C SER A 162 4.57 0.30 12.15
N ILE A 163 3.38 0.90 12.11
CA ILE A 163 2.12 0.34 12.61
C ILE A 163 1.10 0.51 11.50
N GLU A 164 0.30 -0.53 11.28
CA GLU A 164 -0.76 -0.59 10.28
C GLU A 164 -2.04 -1.13 10.93
N TYR A 165 -3.15 -0.46 10.69
CA TYR A 165 -4.47 -0.88 11.12
C TYR A 165 -5.37 -0.97 9.89
N ASP A 166 -5.94 -2.16 9.67
CA ASP A 166 -6.88 -2.44 8.59
C ASP A 166 -8.27 -2.72 9.16
N HIS A 167 -9.28 -2.18 8.48
CA HIS A 167 -10.69 -2.40 8.75
C HIS A 167 -11.39 -2.82 7.46
N ASP A 168 -12.07 -3.97 7.49
CA ASP A 168 -12.92 -4.48 6.41
C ASP A 168 -14.34 -4.67 6.94
N GLU A 169 -15.28 -3.83 6.50
CA GLU A 169 -16.67 -3.90 6.97
C GLU A 169 -17.36 -5.22 6.57
N THR A 170 -16.90 -5.85 5.48
CA THR A 170 -17.46 -7.09 4.92
C THR A 170 -16.37 -8.15 4.73
N PRO A 171 -15.72 -8.60 5.82
CA PRO A 171 -14.61 -9.53 5.71
C PRO A 171 -15.12 -10.91 5.28
N PRO A 172 -14.32 -11.70 4.53
CA PRO A 172 -14.66 -13.08 4.19
C PRO A 172 -14.94 -13.94 5.44
N GLN A 173 -15.78 -14.98 5.32
CA GLN A 173 -16.13 -15.86 6.45
C GLN A 173 -14.87 -16.42 7.13
N SER A 174 -14.67 -16.13 8.42
CA SER A 174 -13.51 -16.45 9.29
C SER A 174 -12.33 -15.47 9.29
N ALA A 175 -12.37 -14.37 8.53
CA ALA A 175 -11.44 -13.25 8.68
C ALA A 175 -11.92 -12.27 9.77
N SER A 176 -10.96 -11.65 10.48
CA SER A 176 -11.24 -10.55 11.38
C SER A 176 -11.66 -9.31 10.58
N ARG A 177 -12.61 -8.55 11.13
CA ARG A 177 -12.99 -7.23 10.63
C ARG A 177 -11.86 -6.21 10.82
N ASP A 178 -11.08 -6.37 11.88
CA ASP A 178 -10.00 -5.47 12.27
C ASP A 178 -8.68 -6.24 12.39
N GLU A 179 -7.61 -5.70 11.81
CA GLU A 179 -6.25 -6.27 11.89
C GLU A 179 -5.25 -5.17 12.26
N LEU A 180 -4.46 -5.40 13.31
CA LEU A 180 -3.37 -4.51 13.72
C LEU A 180 -2.04 -5.21 13.48
N SER A 181 -1.18 -4.59 12.70
CA SER A 181 0.17 -5.05 12.40
C SER A 181 1.19 -4.01 12.82
N TRP A 182 2.38 -4.46 13.19
CA TRP A 182 3.52 -3.60 13.47
C TRP A 182 4.80 -4.26 12.97
N GLY A 183 5.79 -3.44 12.62
CA GLY A 183 6.99 -3.94 11.96
C GLY A 183 8.18 -3.01 12.11
N THR A 184 9.34 -3.55 11.76
CA THR A 184 10.57 -2.79 11.61
C THR A 184 11.25 -3.21 10.32
N ASP A 185 11.45 -2.25 9.43
CA ASP A 185 12.04 -2.45 8.11
C ASP A 185 13.39 -1.74 8.02
N PHE A 186 14.35 -2.39 7.38
CA PHE A 186 15.68 -1.84 7.15
C PHE A 186 15.85 -1.56 5.66
N SER A 187 15.95 -0.29 5.30
CA SER A 187 16.10 0.16 3.91
C SER A 187 17.55 0.55 3.63
N LEU A 188 18.16 -0.10 2.65
CA LEU A 188 19.49 0.21 2.14
C LEU A 188 19.37 0.99 0.82
N ARG A 189 20.02 2.15 0.74
CA ARG A 189 20.12 2.99 -0.45
C ARG A 189 21.51 2.81 -1.08
N PHE A 190 21.52 2.49 -2.37
CA PHE A 190 22.73 2.28 -3.19
C PHE A 190 22.80 3.33 -4.29
#